data_AF-A0A0D3IR86-F1
#
_entry.id   AF-A0A0D3IR86-F1
#
_cell.length_a   1.000
_cell.length_b   1.000
_cell.length_c   1.000
_cell.angle_alpha   90.00
_cell.angle_beta   90.00
_cell.angle_gamma   90.00
#
_symmetry.space_group_name_H-M   'P 1'
#
loop_
_entity.id
_entity.type
_entity.pdbx_description
1 polymer ?
#
loop_
_entity_poly.entity_id
_entity_poly.type
_entity_poly.pdbx_seq_one_letter_code
_entity_poly.pdbx_strand_id
1 'polypeptide(L)'
;SRLPPALVALLEDGDVLKVGVGVRNDALKLQKDYGVRCAALLDLAALAAKALPNEERGWSLAELTSRLLSRQLDKRDTLRCSDWEAAVLSPEQVEYAALDAWASFAVYQKL
;
A
#
# COMPACT_ATOMS: atom_id res chain seq x y z
N SER A 1 9.03 19.18 -3.16
CA SER A 1 9.84 18.57 -4.25
C SER A 1 8.91 18.22 -5.42
N ARG A 2 9.40 18.08 -6.65
CA ARG A 2 8.59 17.57 -7.78
C ARG A 2 8.82 16.08 -7.96
N LEU A 3 7.76 15.33 -8.21
CA LEU A 3 7.86 13.91 -8.53
C LEU A 3 8.40 13.70 -9.96
N PRO A 4 9.11 12.58 -10.23
CA PRO A 4 9.54 12.25 -11.58
C PRO A 4 8.36 12.11 -12.55
N PRO A 5 8.43 12.63 -13.79
CA PRO A 5 7.31 12.58 -14.75
C PRO A 5 6.81 11.17 -15.05
N ALA A 6 7.72 10.19 -15.13
CA ALA A 6 7.35 8.79 -15.36
C ALA A 6 6.53 8.21 -14.19
N LEU A 7 6.84 8.61 -12.96
CA LEU A 7 6.06 8.20 -11.78
C LEU A 7 4.68 8.84 -11.80
N VAL A 8 4.58 10.13 -12.14
CA VAL A 8 3.27 10.80 -12.29
C VAL A 8 2.43 10.10 -13.34
N ALA A 9 2.99 9.85 -14.54
CA ALA A 9 2.29 9.14 -15.59
C ALA A 9 1.77 7.78 -15.12
N LEU A 10 2.60 6.99 -14.44
CA LEU A 10 2.20 5.69 -13.89
C LEU A 10 1.07 5.81 -12.84
N LEU A 11 1.16 6.78 -11.94
CA LEU A 11 0.17 6.99 -10.88
C LEU A 11 -1.18 7.45 -11.45
N GLU A 12 -1.18 8.30 -12.47
CA GLU A 12 -2.39 8.82 -13.12
C GLU A 12 -2.95 7.90 -14.21
N ASP A 13 -2.23 6.84 -14.59
CA ASP A 13 -2.67 5.86 -15.58
C ASP A 13 -3.91 5.07 -15.10
N GLY A 14 -4.99 5.09 -15.87
CA GLY A 14 -6.23 4.35 -15.58
C GLY A 14 -6.18 2.87 -15.93
N ASP A 15 -5.22 2.45 -16.75
CA ASP A 15 -5.07 1.06 -17.20
C ASP A 15 -4.18 0.24 -16.24
N VAL A 16 -3.50 0.91 -15.31
CA VAL A 16 -2.67 0.29 -14.27
C VAL A 16 -3.39 0.37 -12.92
N LEU A 17 -3.86 -0.76 -12.41
CA LEU A 17 -4.53 -0.83 -11.10
C LEU A 17 -3.52 -0.69 -9.94
N LYS A 18 -3.83 0.17 -8.97
CA LYS A 18 -3.08 0.37 -7.73
C LYS A 18 -3.89 -0.25 -6.60
N VAL A 19 -3.29 -1.25 -5.94
CA VAL A 19 -3.92 -2.01 -4.87
C VAL A 19 -3.21 -1.75 -3.55
N GLY A 20 -3.99 -1.67 -2.47
CA GLY A 20 -3.46 -1.48 -1.12
C GLY A 20 -4.57 -1.40 -0.09
N VAL A 21 -4.22 -1.37 1.20
CA VAL A 21 -5.18 -1.10 2.28
C VAL A 21 -5.13 0.37 2.63
N GLY A 22 -6.25 1.08 2.53
CA GLY A 22 -6.29 2.53 2.75
C GLY A 22 -5.76 3.34 1.57
N VAL A 23 -5.60 2.73 0.39
CA VAL A 23 -4.96 3.31 -0.80
C VAL A 23 -5.59 4.64 -1.25
N ARG A 24 -6.87 4.86 -0.95
CA ARG A 24 -7.55 6.13 -1.24
C ARG A 24 -7.00 7.29 -0.40
N ASN A 25 -6.62 7.03 0.85
CA ASN A 25 -6.01 8.05 1.71
C ASN A 25 -4.60 8.41 1.21
N ASP A 26 -3.85 7.42 0.72
CA ASP A 26 -2.54 7.66 0.10
C ASP A 26 -2.67 8.52 -1.16
N ALA A 27 -3.66 8.24 -2.01
CA ALA A 27 -3.95 9.05 -3.19
C ALA A 27 -4.34 10.49 -2.83
N LEU A 28 -5.16 10.70 -1.79
CA LEU A 28 -5.52 12.04 -1.31
C LEU A 28 -4.30 12.79 -0.76
N LYS A 29 -3.41 12.09 -0.05
CA LYS A 29 -2.15 12.66 0.43
C LYS A 29 -1.23 13.04 -0.73
N LEU A 30 -1.09 12.18 -1.73
CA LEU A 30 -0.32 12.47 -2.95
C LEU A 30 -0.89 13.67 -3.72
N GLN A 31 -2.21 13.79 -3.81
CA GLN A 31 -2.87 14.94 -4.42
C GLN A 31 -2.59 16.23 -3.64
N LYS A 32 -2.68 16.18 -2.31
CA LYS A 32 -2.43 17.33 -1.44
C LYS A 32 -0.97 17.79 -1.47
N ASP A 33 -0.04 16.84 -1.38
CA ASP A 33 1.38 17.14 -1.19
C ASP A 33 2.10 17.39 -2.53
N TYR A 34 1.62 16.79 -3.63
CA TYR A 34 2.30 16.81 -4.94
C TYR A 34 1.40 17.17 -6.13
N GLY A 35 0.08 17.32 -5.94
CA GLY A 35 -0.86 17.65 -7.01
C GLY A 35 -1.18 16.49 -7.97
N VAL A 36 -0.75 15.26 -7.66
CA VAL A 36 -0.99 14.08 -8.51
C VAL A 36 -2.35 13.47 -8.23
N ARG A 37 -3.11 13.14 -9.28
CA ARG A 37 -4.42 12.49 -9.15
C ARG A 37 -4.33 11.03 -9.54
N CYS A 38 -4.05 10.17 -8.55
CA CYS A 38 -3.95 8.74 -8.80
C CYS A 38 -5.25 8.17 -9.38
N ALA A 39 -5.13 7.36 -10.43
CA ALA A 39 -6.24 6.65 -11.06
C ALA A 39 -6.20 5.16 -10.73
N ALA A 40 -7.32 4.46 -11.02
CA ALA A 40 -7.47 3.02 -10.88
C ALA A 40 -7.05 2.48 -9.50
N LEU A 41 -7.71 2.96 -8.45
CA LEU A 41 -7.44 2.54 -7.07
C LEU A 41 -8.40 1.42 -6.65
N LEU A 42 -7.87 0.36 -6.03
CA LEU A 42 -8.65 -0.70 -5.43
C LEU A 42 -8.22 -0.91 -3.97
N ASP A 43 -9.17 -0.70 -3.06
CA ASP A 43 -8.94 -0.89 -1.63
C ASP A 43 -9.15 -2.36 -1.24
N LEU A 44 -8.09 -2.98 -0.73
CA LEU A 44 -8.09 -4.40 -0.38
C LEU A 44 -8.94 -4.72 0.85
N ALA A 45 -9.09 -3.78 1.78
CA ALA A 45 -9.96 -4.00 2.94
C ALA A 45 -11.43 -4.04 2.51
N ALA A 46 -11.82 -3.14 1.60
CA ALA A 46 -13.17 -3.14 1.03
C ALA A 46 -13.43 -4.36 0.13
N LEU A 47 -12.43 -4.81 -0.64
CA LEU A 47 -12.54 -6.04 -1.43
C LEU A 47 -12.68 -7.27 -0.52
N ALA A 48 -11.83 -7.38 0.51
CA ALA A 48 -11.85 -8.48 1.45
C ALA A 48 -13.17 -8.56 2.24
N ALA A 49 -13.74 -7.43 2.65
CA ALA A 49 -15.03 -7.41 3.34
C ALA A 49 -16.19 -7.98 2.49
N LYS A 50 -16.06 -7.94 1.15
CA LYS A 50 -17.03 -8.56 0.23
C LYS A 50 -16.74 -10.04 -0.05
N ALA A 51 -15.46 -10.40 -0.14
CA ALA A 51 -15.02 -11.74 -0.50
C ALA A 51 -15.01 -12.72 0.69
N LEU A 52 -14.82 -12.21 1.91
CA LEU A 52 -14.70 -13.02 3.13
C LEU A 52 -16.00 -12.96 3.94
N PRO A 53 -16.73 -14.09 4.09
CA PRO A 53 -18.01 -14.11 4.80
C PRO A 53 -17.86 -13.86 6.30
N ASN A 54 -18.89 -13.23 6.90
CA ASN A 54 -19.08 -13.03 8.35
C ASN A 54 -18.05 -12.12 9.06
N GLU A 55 -17.33 -11.28 8.32
CA GLU A 55 -16.37 -10.34 8.91
C GLU A 55 -16.68 -8.90 8.49
N GLU A 56 -17.65 -8.30 9.17
CA GLU A 56 -17.92 -6.86 9.12
C GLU A 56 -16.89 -6.08 9.95
N ARG A 57 -15.61 -6.19 9.58
CA ARG A 57 -14.52 -5.42 10.21
C ARG A 57 -13.57 -4.83 9.20
N GLY A 58 -12.94 -3.73 9.59
CA GLY A 58 -11.84 -3.15 8.83
C GLY A 58 -10.64 -4.09 8.85
N TRP A 59 -10.15 -4.47 7.67
CA TRP A 59 -8.97 -5.31 7.50
C TRP A 59 -7.72 -4.45 7.39
N SER A 60 -6.71 -4.70 8.21
CA SER A 60 -5.35 -4.20 7.95
C SER A 60 -4.61 -5.10 6.96
N LEU A 61 -3.60 -4.55 6.28
CA LEU A 61 -2.77 -5.34 5.37
C LEU A 61 -2.09 -6.51 6.10
N ALA A 62 -1.64 -6.29 7.33
CA ALA A 62 -1.03 -7.34 8.15
C ALA A 62 -2.01 -8.48 8.51
N GLU A 63 -3.29 -8.16 8.76
CA GLU A 63 -4.30 -9.19 9.02
C GLU A 63 -4.61 -10.00 7.77
N LEU A 64 -4.75 -9.35 6.61
CA LEU A 64 -4.96 -10.03 5.32
C LEU A 64 -3.75 -10.90 4.95
N THR A 65 -2.54 -10.38 5.14
CA THR A 65 -1.29 -11.13 4.89
C THR A 65 -1.22 -12.36 5.78
N SER A 66 -1.54 -12.22 7.08
CA SER A 66 -1.58 -13.35 8.02
C SER A 66 -2.62 -14.38 7.62
N ARG A 67 -3.84 -13.93 7.30
CA ARG A 67 -4.95 -14.83 6.97
C ARG A 67 -4.76 -15.55 5.64
N LEU A 68 -4.40 -14.84 4.59
CA LEU A 68 -4.43 -15.35 3.21
C LEU A 68 -3.09 -15.93 2.76
N LEU A 69 -1.99 -15.46 3.34
CA LEU A 69 -0.64 -15.89 2.96
C LEU A 69 0.06 -16.68 4.07
N SER A 70 -0.51 -16.73 5.29
CA SER A 70 0.13 -17.32 6.48
C SER A 70 1.50 -16.70 6.77
N ARG A 71 1.63 -15.39 6.52
CA ARG A 71 2.87 -14.60 6.76
C ARG A 71 2.57 -13.41 7.67
N GLN A 72 3.57 -12.95 8.41
CA GLN A 72 3.45 -11.75 9.25
C GLN A 72 4.29 -10.62 8.67
N LEU A 73 3.72 -9.42 8.63
CA LEU A 73 4.47 -8.20 8.33
C LEU A 73 5.11 -7.65 9.60
N ASP A 74 6.27 -7.03 9.44
CA ASP A 74 6.93 -6.33 10.53
C ASP A 74 6.07 -5.15 10.99
N LYS A 75 5.90 -5.00 12.31
CA LYS A 75 5.12 -3.93 12.94
C LYS A 75 5.94 -3.09 13.90
N ARG A 76 7.27 -3.24 13.91
CA ARG A 76 8.15 -2.46 14.79
C ARG A 76 8.10 -0.99 14.41
N ASP A 77 7.69 -0.15 15.35
CA ASP A 77 7.66 1.30 15.16
C ASP A 77 9.04 1.91 14.94
N THR A 78 10.10 1.25 15.43
CA THR A 78 11.49 1.64 15.15
C THR A 78 11.83 1.62 13.65
N LEU A 79 11.08 0.86 12.85
CA LEU A 79 11.24 0.78 11.40
C LEU A 79 10.13 1.56 10.68
N ARG A 80 8.87 1.30 11.04
CA ARG A 80 7.70 1.94 10.43
C ARG A 80 7.69 3.46 10.59
N CYS A 81 8.12 3.96 11.75
CA CYS A 81 8.17 5.39 12.08
C CYS A 81 9.62 5.91 12.11
N SER A 82 10.53 5.26 11.37
CA SER A 82 11.89 5.74 11.17
C SER A 82 11.94 6.98 10.26
N ASP A 83 13.12 7.56 10.07
CA ASP A 83 13.33 8.69 9.16
C ASP A 83 13.28 8.23 7.69
N TRP A 84 12.11 8.34 7.07
CA TRP A 84 11.88 8.03 5.66
C TRP A 84 12.31 9.17 4.71
N GLU A 85 12.73 10.32 5.25
CA GLU A 85 13.26 11.44 4.46
C GLU A 85 14.80 11.43 4.40
N ALA A 86 15.44 10.45 5.05
CA ALA A 86 16.87 10.24 4.99
C ALA A 86 17.37 10.15 3.54
N ALA A 87 18.51 10.80 3.26
CA ALA A 87 19.08 10.84 1.91
C ALA A 87 19.46 9.44 1.36
N VAL A 88 19.78 8.50 2.26
CA VAL A 88 20.03 7.09 1.94
C VAL A 88 19.27 6.25 2.96
N LEU A 89 18.38 5.40 2.46
CA LEU A 89 17.60 4.48 3.30
C LEU A 89 18.47 3.29 3.74
N SER A 90 18.21 2.78 4.95
CA SER A 90 18.84 1.56 5.44
C SER A 90 18.34 0.33 4.68
N PRO A 91 19.10 -0.78 4.65
CA PRO A 91 18.64 -2.04 4.07
C PRO A 91 17.29 -2.50 4.64
N GLU A 92 17.09 -2.34 5.94
CA GLU A 92 15.84 -2.70 6.61
C GLU A 92 14.66 -1.82 6.17
N GLN A 93 14.88 -0.51 5.96
CA GLN A 93 13.85 0.39 5.43
C GLN A 93 13.46 0.00 4.00
N VAL A 94 14.44 -0.31 3.16
CA VAL A 94 14.21 -0.76 1.78
C VAL A 94 13.41 -2.07 1.77
N GLU A 95 13.82 -3.05 2.57
CA GLU A 95 13.12 -4.33 2.68
C GLU A 95 11.69 -4.14 3.19
N TYR A 96 11.50 -3.31 4.22
CA TYR A 96 10.19 -3.02 4.78
C TYR A 96 9.22 -2.43 3.75
N ALA A 97 9.64 -1.36 3.05
CA ALA A 97 8.81 -0.71 2.04
C ALA A 97 8.50 -1.64 0.85
N ALA A 98 9.48 -2.46 0.43
CA ALA A 98 9.30 -3.44 -0.62
C ALA A 98 8.31 -4.55 -0.21
N LEU A 99 8.40 -5.05 1.02
CA LEU A 99 7.49 -6.08 1.54
C LEU A 99 6.05 -5.57 1.67
N ASP A 100 5.83 -4.31 2.06
CA ASP A 100 4.49 -3.73 2.16
C ASP A 100 3.80 -3.65 0.78
N ALA A 101 4.54 -3.21 -0.24
CA ALA A 101 4.07 -3.20 -1.63
C ALA A 101 3.83 -4.61 -2.18
N TRP A 102 4.77 -5.54 -1.96
CA TRP A 102 4.64 -6.92 -2.39
C TRP A 102 3.45 -7.62 -1.72
N ALA A 103 3.25 -7.41 -0.42
CA ALA A 103 2.15 -8.00 0.33
C ALA A 103 0.79 -7.51 -0.19
N SER A 104 0.67 -6.22 -0.52
CA SER A 104 -0.55 -5.68 -1.13
C SER A 104 -0.89 -6.39 -2.46
N PHE A 105 0.11 -6.59 -3.33
CA PHE A 105 -0.06 -7.33 -4.57
C PHE A 105 -0.40 -8.81 -4.34
N ALA A 106 0.33 -9.49 -3.44
CA ALA A 106 0.11 -10.91 -3.15
C ALA A 106 -1.27 -11.16 -2.51
N VAL A 107 -1.75 -10.26 -1.65
CA VAL A 107 -3.10 -10.30 -1.09
C VAL A 107 -4.14 -10.11 -2.19
N TYR A 108 -3.96 -9.14 -3.09
CA TYR A 108 -4.86 -8.96 -4.24
C TYR A 108 -5.01 -10.22 -5.09
N GLN A 109 -3.92 -10.96 -5.32
CA GLN A 109 -3.96 -12.22 -6.08
C GLN A 109 -4.68 -13.38 -5.37
N LYS A 110 -4.97 -13.26 -4.07
CA LYS A 110 -5.65 -14.28 -3.26
C LYS A 110 -7.11 -13.98 -2.99
N LEU A 111 -7.51 -12.71 -3.10
CA LEU A 111 -8.90 -12.25 -2.96
C LEU A 111 -9.67 -12.47 -4.27
#